data_AF-A0A9D7EBP8-F1
#
_entry.id   AF-A0A9D7EBP8-F1
#
_cell.length_a   1.000
_cell.length_b   1.000
_cell.length_c   1.000
_cell.angle_alpha   90.00
_cell.angle_beta   90.00
_cell.angle_gamma   90.00
#
_symmetry.space_group_name_H-M   'P 1'
#
loop_
_entity.id
_entity.type
_entity.pdbx_description
1 polymer ?
#
loop_
_entity_poly.entity_id
_entity_poly.type
_entity_poly.pdbx_seq_one_letter_code
_entity_poly.pdbx_strand_id
1 'polypeptide(L)'
;MTCQNGLFAGSDDFHVYSNVDSILPICPTDIPSVQLLGTIPNNTISQSQWQTHTFTFVAPADCNVLVFSGTCAGTPTESYYYMDNVILENACMVTLGNDVVLCDGDSTTLVASGPAGTYLWSDGSTVPTLAVGAPGTYWVQVTSIGCGLLTDTVTIAYTAPPLPDLGNDTTLCIGEILILYVATPNATYLWYDGSTSSTANVADPGIYWVEVNVGNCSAVDTIQVNYTTPGLVDLPSDTTLCDGDLLTFDVTAPNATYLWSDNSTSPILEVDEPGIYWIELTVSGCSASDTINVASDPLAALDLGNDTTLCEGNSVVLEVAIPGATYLWQDGTIGPVATITQPGSYWIEATLASVLQWIRSMWNTSRSHRSFGPMTPRSVKERRRYLTPRP
;
A
#
# COMPACT_ATOMS: atom_id res chain seq x y z
N MET A 1 -11.65 -47.50 67.87
CA MET A 1 -12.53 -46.48 67.26
C MET A 1 -12.45 -46.67 65.75
N THR A 2 -13.58 -46.87 65.08
CA THR A 2 -13.67 -47.00 63.62
C THR A 2 -13.43 -45.65 62.97
N CYS A 3 -12.54 -45.58 61.97
CA CYS A 3 -12.35 -44.40 61.14
C CYS A 3 -13.67 -44.03 60.46
N GLN A 4 -14.10 -42.77 60.59
CA GLN A 4 -15.21 -42.22 59.81
C GLN A 4 -14.66 -41.15 58.87
N ASN A 5 -15.16 -41.15 57.63
CA ASN A 5 -15.03 -40.01 56.73
C ASN A 5 -16.01 -38.95 57.22
N GLY A 6 -15.51 -37.81 57.74
CA GLY A 6 -16.34 -36.75 58.30
C GLY A 6 -16.42 -35.52 57.40
N LEU A 7 -17.63 -34.99 57.21
CA LEU A 7 -17.90 -33.63 56.74
C LEU A 7 -17.87 -32.72 57.96
N PHE A 8 -17.10 -31.62 57.93
CA PHE A 8 -17.14 -30.62 59.01
C PHE A 8 -18.22 -29.58 58.70
N ALA A 9 -19.15 -29.40 59.63
CA ALA A 9 -20.15 -28.33 59.61
C ALA A 9 -20.42 -27.83 61.05
N GLY A 10 -19.40 -27.33 61.75
CA GLY A 10 -19.58 -26.72 63.07
C GLY A 10 -18.40 -26.88 64.02
N SER A 11 -18.44 -26.13 65.12
CA SER A 11 -17.37 -25.99 66.12
C SER A 11 -17.16 -27.18 67.06
N ASP A 12 -17.91 -28.27 66.93
CA ASP A 12 -17.95 -29.31 67.97
C ASP A 12 -18.10 -30.74 67.41
N ASP A 13 -17.27 -31.13 66.44
CA ASP A 13 -17.17 -32.54 66.00
C ASP A 13 -15.72 -33.08 66.07
N PHE A 14 -15.56 -34.22 66.74
CA PHE A 14 -14.27 -34.86 67.01
C PHE A 14 -14.02 -36.05 66.09
N HIS A 15 -12.99 -35.99 65.24
CA HIS A 15 -12.57 -37.10 64.37
C HIS A 15 -11.06 -37.35 64.44
N VAL A 16 -10.67 -38.62 64.31
CA VAL A 16 -9.28 -39.11 64.42
C VAL A 16 -8.77 -39.52 63.04
N TYR A 17 -7.72 -38.86 62.55
CA TYR A 17 -7.08 -39.18 61.27
C TYR A 17 -5.60 -39.58 61.48
N SER A 18 -5.13 -40.57 60.72
CA SER A 18 -3.76 -41.08 60.79
C SER A 18 -2.80 -40.41 59.81
N ASN A 19 -3.29 -39.87 58.68
CA ASN A 19 -2.55 -39.09 57.68
C ASN A 19 -3.53 -38.13 56.98
N VAL A 20 -3.13 -36.87 56.76
CA VAL A 20 -3.91 -35.89 55.96
C VAL A 20 -3.13 -35.63 54.67
N ASP A 21 -3.55 -36.25 53.57
CA ASP A 21 -2.83 -36.16 52.28
C ASP A 21 -3.22 -34.93 51.46
N SER A 22 -4.43 -34.40 51.66
CA SER A 22 -4.91 -33.21 50.94
C SER A 22 -6.02 -32.49 51.70
N ILE A 23 -6.12 -31.18 51.49
CA ILE A 23 -7.16 -30.30 52.04
C ILE A 23 -7.81 -29.62 50.84
N LEU A 24 -9.11 -29.87 50.63
CA LEU A 24 -9.86 -29.32 49.50
C LEU A 24 -11.17 -28.68 50.01
N PRO A 25 -11.35 -27.37 49.87
CA PRO A 25 -12.64 -26.73 50.13
C PRO A 25 -13.67 -27.10 49.05
N ILE A 26 -14.94 -27.08 49.42
CA ILE A 26 -16.04 -27.14 48.45
C ILE A 26 -16.69 -25.75 48.44
N CYS A 27 -16.49 -24.99 47.36
CA CYS A 27 -17.19 -23.73 47.16
C CYS A 27 -18.47 -23.95 46.30
N PRO A 28 -19.52 -23.12 46.44
CA PRO A 28 -20.75 -23.25 45.65
C PRO A 28 -20.57 -22.96 44.14
N THR A 29 -19.46 -22.31 43.77
CA THR A 29 -19.02 -22.11 42.39
C THR A 29 -17.70 -22.88 42.20
N ASP A 30 -17.56 -23.62 41.10
CA ASP A 30 -16.46 -24.57 40.82
C ASP A 30 -15.07 -23.92 40.59
N ILE A 31 -14.70 -22.89 41.35
CA ILE A 31 -13.39 -22.23 41.25
C ILE A 31 -12.49 -22.70 42.40
N PRO A 32 -11.39 -23.43 42.12
CA PRO A 32 -10.48 -23.88 43.15
C PRO A 32 -9.43 -22.79 43.41
N SER A 33 -9.63 -21.95 44.41
CA SER A 33 -8.58 -21.03 44.85
C SER A 33 -8.55 -20.89 46.37
N VAL A 34 -8.11 -21.95 47.04
CA VAL A 34 -7.64 -21.88 48.44
C VAL A 34 -6.18 -22.28 48.47
N GLN A 35 -5.36 -21.39 49.00
CA GLN A 35 -3.92 -21.60 49.16
C GLN A 35 -3.63 -21.86 50.64
N LEU A 36 -3.08 -23.03 50.96
CA LEU A 36 -2.51 -23.30 52.27
C LEU A 36 -1.22 -22.48 52.40
N LEU A 37 -1.16 -21.59 53.38
CA LEU A 37 0.05 -20.84 53.70
C LEU A 37 0.91 -21.69 54.66
N GLY A 38 1.78 -22.54 54.10
CA GLY A 38 2.74 -23.36 54.86
C GLY A 38 2.92 -24.78 54.32
N THR A 39 3.81 -25.54 54.94
CA THR A 39 3.98 -26.99 54.70
C THR A 39 3.44 -27.77 55.90
N ILE A 40 2.72 -28.87 55.65
CA ILE A 40 2.30 -29.78 56.72
C ILE A 40 3.56 -30.49 57.24
N PRO A 41 3.93 -30.35 58.53
CA PRO A 41 5.11 -31.02 59.06
C PRO A 41 4.89 -32.54 59.08
N ASN A 42 5.79 -33.27 58.44
CA ASN A 42 5.77 -34.73 58.40
C ASN A 42 6.42 -35.29 59.68
N ASN A 43 5.76 -35.14 60.83
CA ASN A 43 6.30 -35.54 62.13
C ASN A 43 5.46 -36.63 62.78
N THR A 44 6.12 -37.69 63.25
CA THR A 44 5.55 -38.73 64.11
C THR A 44 5.39 -38.17 65.53
N ILE A 45 4.17 -37.91 65.98
CA ILE A 45 3.88 -37.35 67.31
C ILE A 45 3.44 -38.49 68.25
N SER A 46 4.21 -38.75 69.30
CA SER A 46 3.82 -39.69 70.36
C SER A 46 2.82 -39.06 71.34
N GLN A 47 1.92 -39.86 71.94
CA GLN A 47 0.84 -39.43 72.86
C GLN A 47 1.29 -38.56 74.05
N SER A 48 2.58 -38.46 74.35
CA SER A 48 3.14 -37.65 75.45
C SER A 48 3.65 -36.26 75.05
N GLN A 49 3.66 -35.89 73.76
CA GLN A 49 4.15 -34.60 73.29
C GLN A 49 3.11 -33.90 72.42
N TRP A 50 2.08 -33.37 73.06
CA TRP A 50 1.06 -32.57 72.39
C TRP A 50 1.67 -31.30 71.81
N GLN A 51 1.53 -31.08 70.50
CA GLN A 51 1.93 -29.85 69.84
C GLN A 51 0.73 -29.28 69.07
N THR A 52 0.30 -28.08 69.46
CA THR A 52 -0.69 -27.31 68.70
C THR A 52 -0.04 -26.77 67.44
N HIS A 53 -0.63 -27.05 66.28
CA HIS A 53 -0.26 -26.44 65.00
C HIS A 53 -1.43 -25.60 64.51
N THR A 54 -1.17 -24.32 64.26
CA THR A 54 -2.15 -23.42 63.66
C THR A 54 -1.93 -23.41 62.16
N PHE A 55 -2.99 -23.70 61.39
CA PHE A 55 -3.00 -23.58 59.94
C PHE A 55 -3.91 -22.42 59.54
N THR A 56 -3.39 -21.51 58.72
CA THR A 56 -4.17 -20.38 58.18
C THR A 56 -4.54 -20.67 56.74
N PHE A 57 -5.83 -20.58 56.45
CA PHE A 57 -6.38 -20.75 55.11
C PHE A 57 -6.99 -19.43 54.65
N VAL A 58 -6.74 -19.04 53.40
CA VAL A 58 -7.42 -17.91 52.76
C VAL A 58 -8.42 -18.50 51.76
N ALA A 59 -9.71 -18.19 51.94
CA ALA A 59 -10.77 -18.66 51.07
C ALA A 59 -11.69 -17.51 50.63
N PRO A 60 -12.35 -17.62 49.46
CA PRO A 60 -13.45 -16.74 49.06
C PRO A 60 -14.58 -16.73 50.10
N ALA A 61 -15.27 -15.59 50.24
CA ALA A 61 -16.25 -15.35 51.31
C ALA A 61 -17.52 -16.24 51.26
N ASP A 62 -17.75 -16.91 50.13
CA ASP A 62 -18.82 -17.87 49.87
C ASP A 62 -18.45 -19.32 50.21
N CYS A 63 -17.19 -19.57 50.58
CA CYS A 63 -16.68 -20.89 50.89
C CYS A 63 -16.82 -21.18 52.40
N ASN A 64 -18.01 -21.68 52.79
CA ASN A 64 -18.39 -21.87 54.20
C ASN A 64 -18.10 -23.29 54.73
N VAL A 65 -17.54 -24.19 53.90
CA VAL A 65 -17.29 -25.60 54.24
C VAL A 65 -15.89 -25.99 53.81
N LEU A 66 -15.07 -26.39 54.79
CA LEU A 66 -13.77 -27.03 54.57
C LEU A 66 -13.95 -28.54 54.71
N VAL A 67 -13.54 -29.30 53.68
CA VAL A 67 -13.58 -30.77 53.73
C VAL A 67 -12.15 -31.29 53.84
N PHE A 68 -11.95 -32.18 54.81
CA PHE A 68 -10.69 -32.86 55.03
C PHE A 68 -10.82 -34.29 54.49
N SER A 69 -9.89 -34.71 53.64
CA SER A 69 -9.80 -36.10 53.19
C SER A 69 -8.41 -36.64 53.47
N GLY A 70 -8.32 -37.69 54.30
CA GLY A 70 -7.10 -38.45 54.54
C GLY A 70 -7.24 -39.87 54.02
N THR A 71 -6.17 -40.47 53.52
CA THR A 71 -6.16 -41.91 53.22
C THR A 71 -5.62 -42.69 54.41
N CYS A 72 -6.34 -43.74 54.80
CA CYS A 72 -5.88 -44.70 55.79
C CYS A 72 -5.14 -45.84 55.07
N ALA A 73 -3.88 -45.64 54.71
CA ALA A 73 -3.05 -46.71 54.14
C ALA A 73 -2.04 -47.22 55.18
N GLY A 74 -2.33 -48.40 55.75
CA GLY A 74 -1.36 -49.18 56.53
C GLY A 74 -1.63 -49.24 58.04
N THR A 75 -1.09 -50.29 58.68
CA THR A 75 -1.16 -50.54 60.13
C THR A 75 -0.63 -49.34 60.93
N PRO A 76 -1.26 -49.00 62.07
CA PRO A 76 -1.06 -47.72 62.73
C PRO A 76 0.30 -47.68 63.44
N THR A 77 1.31 -47.12 62.80
CA THR A 77 2.37 -46.43 63.55
C THR A 77 1.81 -45.09 63.96
N GLU A 78 1.60 -44.96 65.27
CA GLU A 78 0.91 -43.86 65.95
C GLU A 78 1.45 -42.47 65.57
N SER A 79 0.75 -41.82 64.64
CA SER A 79 0.79 -40.38 64.46
C SER A 79 -0.66 -39.91 64.51
N TYR A 80 -1.01 -39.15 65.54
CA TYR A 80 -2.35 -38.59 65.71
C TYR A 80 -2.26 -37.08 65.51
N TYR A 81 -3.03 -36.53 64.57
CA TYR A 81 -3.22 -35.09 64.43
C TYR A 81 -4.57 -34.70 65.02
N TYR A 82 -4.57 -33.75 65.94
CA TYR A 82 -5.78 -33.11 66.44
C TYR A 82 -5.85 -31.74 65.80
N MET A 83 -6.90 -31.52 65.02
CA MET A 83 -7.24 -30.20 64.50
C MET A 83 -8.23 -29.58 65.48
N ASP A 84 -7.77 -28.59 66.23
CA ASP A 84 -8.61 -27.75 67.07
C ASP A 84 -8.38 -26.30 66.65
N ASN A 85 -9.45 -25.51 66.57
CA ASN A 85 -9.47 -24.12 66.11
C ASN A 85 -9.03 -23.89 64.65
N VAL A 86 -9.84 -24.36 63.69
CA VAL A 86 -9.77 -23.88 62.31
C VAL A 86 -10.39 -22.48 62.26
N ILE A 87 -9.55 -21.44 62.17
CA ILE A 87 -10.00 -20.06 61.99
C ILE A 87 -10.11 -19.79 60.50
N LEU A 88 -11.34 -19.70 59.99
CA LEU A 88 -11.60 -19.15 58.67
C LEU A 88 -11.64 -17.63 58.81
N GLU A 89 -10.57 -16.96 58.39
CA GLU A 89 -10.61 -15.51 58.26
C GLU A 89 -11.40 -15.18 57.00
N ASN A 90 -12.68 -14.78 57.19
CA ASN A 90 -13.45 -14.18 56.11
C ASN A 90 -12.73 -12.92 55.64
N ALA A 91 -12.34 -12.89 54.36
CA ALA A 91 -11.82 -11.68 53.74
C ALA A 91 -12.93 -10.62 53.70
N CYS A 92 -12.96 -9.76 54.72
CA CYS A 92 -13.87 -8.62 54.80
C CYS A 92 -13.37 -7.49 53.89
N MET A 93 -13.41 -7.73 52.59
CA MET A 93 -13.11 -6.75 51.56
C MET A 93 -14.08 -6.88 50.40
N VAL A 94 -14.39 -5.75 49.78
CA VAL A 94 -15.10 -5.68 48.50
C VAL A 94 -14.13 -5.10 47.48
N THR A 95 -14.17 -5.60 46.25
CA THR A 95 -13.36 -5.08 45.14
C THR A 95 -14.19 -4.94 43.87
N LEU A 96 -13.97 -3.86 43.14
CA LEU A 96 -14.50 -3.52 41.83
C LEU A 96 -13.48 -3.78 40.70
N GLY A 97 -12.29 -4.28 41.04
CA GLY A 97 -11.19 -4.49 40.11
C GLY A 97 -10.29 -3.28 39.96
N ASN A 98 -9.44 -3.31 38.92
CA ASN A 98 -8.55 -2.20 38.58
C ASN A 98 -9.30 -1.10 37.82
N ASP A 99 -8.74 0.10 37.80
CA ASP A 99 -9.20 1.19 36.93
C ASP A 99 -9.23 0.75 35.46
N VAL A 100 -10.25 1.20 34.74
CA VAL A 100 -10.52 0.76 33.35
C VAL A 100 -10.49 1.96 32.41
N VAL A 101 -9.84 1.77 31.26
CA VAL A 101 -9.88 2.71 30.14
C VAL A 101 -10.76 2.11 29.04
N LEU A 102 -11.86 2.79 28.72
CA LEU A 102 -12.82 2.41 27.69
C LEU A 102 -12.71 3.33 26.47
N CYS A 103 -13.24 2.90 25.33
CA CYS A 103 -13.40 3.78 24.19
C CYS A 103 -14.59 4.70 24.37
N ASP A 104 -14.51 5.89 23.78
CA ASP A 104 -15.61 6.83 23.83
C ASP A 104 -16.90 6.20 23.25
N GLY A 105 -17.97 6.19 24.05
CA GLY A 105 -19.24 5.54 23.72
C GLY A 105 -19.39 4.08 24.19
N ASP A 106 -18.32 3.42 24.65
CA ASP A 106 -18.43 2.08 25.24
C ASP A 106 -19.09 2.12 26.62
N SER A 107 -19.53 0.95 27.09
CA SER A 107 -20.05 0.75 28.44
C SER A 107 -19.48 -0.52 29.05
N THR A 108 -19.39 -0.55 30.37
CA THR A 108 -19.01 -1.74 31.12
C THR A 108 -19.96 -1.97 32.29
N THR A 109 -19.97 -3.20 32.81
CA THR A 109 -20.71 -3.56 34.02
C THR A 109 -19.72 -3.82 35.14
N LEU A 110 -19.77 -2.99 36.17
CA LEU A 110 -19.01 -3.18 37.40
C LEU A 110 -19.69 -4.26 38.24
N VAL A 111 -18.90 -5.17 38.79
CA VAL A 111 -19.38 -6.25 39.67
C VAL A 111 -18.67 -6.11 41.01
N ALA A 112 -19.44 -5.95 42.08
CA ALA A 112 -18.90 -5.92 43.43
C ALA A 112 -18.54 -7.35 43.88
N SER A 113 -17.25 -7.68 43.82
CA SER A 113 -16.73 -8.98 44.26
C SER A 113 -16.38 -8.91 45.75
N GLY A 114 -16.92 -9.82 46.55
CA GLY A 114 -16.77 -9.79 48.01
C GLY A 114 -17.89 -10.55 48.72
N PRO A 115 -18.00 -10.43 50.05
CA PRO A 115 -19.06 -11.11 50.80
C PRO A 115 -20.45 -10.60 50.42
N ALA A 116 -21.44 -11.50 50.44
CA ALA A 116 -22.82 -11.17 50.14
C ALA A 116 -23.39 -10.16 51.16
N GLY A 117 -24.09 -9.15 50.66
CA GLY A 117 -24.64 -8.10 51.50
C GLY A 117 -25.67 -7.25 50.78
N THR A 118 -26.04 -6.12 51.40
CA THR A 118 -26.85 -5.09 50.75
C THR A 118 -25.95 -4.05 50.09
N TYR A 119 -26.21 -3.75 48.83
CA TYR A 119 -25.40 -2.84 48.01
C TYR A 119 -25.99 -1.43 48.00
N LEU A 120 -25.12 -0.44 47.90
CA LEU A 120 -25.45 0.95 47.57
C LEU A 120 -24.35 1.51 46.67
N TRP A 121 -24.72 1.85 45.44
CA TRP A 121 -23.80 2.43 44.46
C TRP A 121 -23.85 3.95 44.42
N SER A 122 -22.88 4.55 43.75
CA SER A 122 -22.78 5.99 43.52
C SER A 122 -24.00 6.62 42.82
N ASP A 123 -24.77 5.85 42.06
CA ASP A 123 -26.01 6.29 41.40
C ASP A 123 -27.28 6.06 42.25
N GLY A 124 -27.13 5.48 43.45
CA GLY A 124 -28.23 5.10 44.33
C GLY A 124 -28.82 3.71 44.09
N SER A 125 -28.31 2.94 43.12
CA SER A 125 -28.76 1.58 42.87
C SER A 125 -28.32 0.60 43.98
N THR A 126 -29.05 -0.51 44.12
CA THR A 126 -28.89 -1.48 45.23
C THR A 126 -28.69 -2.93 44.77
N VAL A 127 -28.51 -3.10 43.46
CA VAL A 127 -28.23 -4.40 42.82
C VAL A 127 -26.72 -4.74 42.93
N PRO A 128 -26.30 -6.01 42.78
CA PRO A 128 -24.88 -6.39 42.91
C PRO A 128 -23.97 -5.91 41.77
N THR A 129 -24.53 -5.28 40.73
CA THR A 129 -23.81 -4.81 39.54
C THR A 129 -24.23 -3.41 39.14
N LEU A 130 -23.32 -2.61 38.59
CA LEU A 130 -23.61 -1.28 38.07
C LEU A 130 -23.17 -1.15 36.61
N ALA A 131 -24.11 -0.80 35.72
CA ALA A 131 -23.79 -0.47 34.33
C ALA A 131 -23.31 0.99 34.25
N VAL A 132 -22.12 1.20 33.69
CA VAL A 132 -21.49 2.52 33.55
C VAL A 132 -21.17 2.79 32.08
N GLY A 133 -21.55 3.98 31.62
CA GLY A 133 -21.37 4.42 30.22
C GLY A 133 -20.84 5.86 30.13
N ALA A 134 -20.23 6.36 31.20
CA ALA A 134 -19.58 7.67 31.22
C ALA A 134 -18.28 7.61 32.06
N PRO A 135 -17.27 8.43 31.73
CA PRO A 135 -16.05 8.52 32.52
C PRO A 135 -16.35 9.12 33.90
N GLY A 136 -15.66 8.63 34.92
CA GLY A 136 -15.84 9.08 36.30
C GLY A 136 -15.35 8.07 37.32
N THR A 137 -15.37 8.47 38.58
CA THR A 137 -15.08 7.58 39.72
C THR A 137 -16.39 7.04 40.27
N TYR A 138 -16.52 5.72 40.25
CA TYR A 138 -17.66 4.99 40.78
C TYR A 138 -17.27 4.32 42.09
N TRP A 139 -18.25 4.12 42.96
CA TRP A 139 -18.03 3.48 44.26
C TRP A 139 -19.20 2.61 44.63
N VAL A 140 -18.91 1.58 45.45
CA VAL A 140 -19.92 0.71 46.06
C VAL A 140 -19.74 0.67 47.56
N GLN A 141 -20.86 0.65 48.28
CA GLN A 141 -20.95 0.32 49.69
C GLN A 141 -21.66 -1.03 49.82
N VAL A 142 -21.05 -1.98 50.53
CA VAL A 142 -21.63 -3.29 50.80
C VAL A 142 -21.72 -3.48 52.31
N THR A 143 -22.94 -3.63 52.81
CA THR A 143 -23.16 -4.01 54.21
C THR A 143 -23.34 -5.51 54.29
N SER A 144 -22.32 -6.21 54.78
CA SER A 144 -22.31 -7.66 54.91
C SER A 144 -22.48 -8.08 56.36
N ILE A 145 -23.26 -9.15 56.58
CA ILE A 145 -23.33 -9.82 57.87
C ILE A 145 -21.93 -10.34 58.21
N GLY A 146 -21.44 -10.06 59.43
CA GLY A 146 -20.11 -10.47 59.90
C GLY A 146 -18.96 -9.51 59.55
N CYS A 147 -19.05 -8.74 58.46
CA CYS A 147 -17.98 -7.82 58.03
C CYS A 147 -18.32 -6.33 58.22
N GLY A 148 -19.58 -5.99 58.49
CA GLY A 148 -20.00 -4.59 58.61
C GLY A 148 -20.05 -3.88 57.25
N LEU A 149 -19.70 -2.59 57.23
CA LEU A 149 -19.70 -1.76 56.03
C LEU A 149 -18.36 -1.85 55.31
N LEU A 150 -18.39 -2.29 54.05
CA LEU A 150 -17.26 -2.38 53.15
C LEU A 150 -17.44 -1.38 52.00
N THR A 151 -16.35 -0.81 51.51
CA THR A 151 -16.37 0.16 50.41
C THR A 151 -15.24 -0.07 49.44
N ASP A 152 -15.49 0.16 48.16
CA ASP A 152 -14.43 0.22 47.16
C ASP A 152 -14.75 1.24 46.05
N THR A 153 -13.72 1.69 45.35
CA THR A 153 -13.79 2.71 44.30
C THR A 153 -13.07 2.24 43.04
N VAL A 154 -13.61 2.58 41.88
CA VAL A 154 -12.97 2.35 40.58
C VAL A 154 -13.09 3.59 39.71
N THR A 155 -12.04 3.91 38.97
CA THR A 155 -12.05 5.00 38.00
C THR A 155 -12.21 4.47 36.59
N ILE A 156 -13.17 5.04 35.87
CA ILE A 156 -13.41 4.79 34.45
C ILE A 156 -12.93 6.01 33.67
N ALA A 157 -11.92 5.82 32.83
CA ALA A 157 -11.40 6.83 31.93
C ALA A 157 -11.74 6.48 30.48
N TYR A 158 -11.94 7.50 29.64
CA TYR A 158 -12.29 7.31 28.22
C TYR A 158 -11.10 7.71 27.35
N THR A 159 -10.87 6.95 26.29
CA THR A 159 -9.91 7.26 25.23
C THR A 159 -10.67 7.42 23.92
N ALA A 160 -10.39 8.51 23.20
CA ALA A 160 -10.98 8.72 21.89
C ALA A 160 -10.48 7.64 20.92
N PRO A 161 -11.37 7.04 20.10
CA PRO A 161 -10.92 6.11 19.07
C PRO A 161 -9.99 6.81 18.07
N PRO A 162 -9.01 6.09 17.52
CA PRO A 162 -8.18 6.65 16.47
C PRO A 162 -9.03 6.99 15.22
N LEU A 163 -8.60 7.99 14.47
CA LEU A 163 -9.21 8.38 13.20
C LEU A 163 -8.16 8.25 12.08
N PRO A 164 -7.83 7.02 11.64
CA PRO A 164 -6.98 6.83 10.47
C PRO A 164 -7.61 7.43 9.22
N ASP A 165 -6.78 7.99 8.35
CA ASP A 165 -7.18 8.56 7.06
C ASP A 165 -6.06 8.26 6.04
N LEU A 166 -6.36 7.37 5.11
CA LEU A 166 -5.51 6.97 3.98
C LEU A 166 -5.71 7.90 2.77
N GLY A 167 -6.64 8.85 2.83
CA GLY A 167 -7.03 9.74 1.75
C GLY A 167 -8.13 9.16 0.87
N ASN A 168 -8.41 9.86 -0.23
CA ASN A 168 -9.43 9.42 -1.19
C ASN A 168 -8.90 8.29 -2.10
N ASP A 169 -9.83 7.48 -2.62
CA ASP A 169 -9.55 6.53 -3.69
C ASP A 169 -8.82 7.19 -4.86
N THR A 170 -7.79 6.52 -5.38
CA THR A 170 -6.88 7.10 -6.36
C THR A 170 -6.59 6.16 -7.53
N THR A 171 -6.16 6.74 -8.63
CA THR A 171 -5.70 6.01 -9.82
C THR A 171 -4.27 6.42 -10.13
N LEU A 172 -3.39 5.44 -10.29
CA LEU A 172 -1.96 5.61 -10.54
C LEU A 172 -1.60 5.13 -11.94
N CYS A 173 -0.44 5.56 -12.45
CA CYS A 173 0.12 5.02 -13.67
C CYS A 173 0.81 3.68 -13.43
N ILE A 174 0.75 2.79 -14.41
CA ILE A 174 1.47 1.51 -14.33
C ILE A 174 2.96 1.72 -14.03
N GLY A 175 3.45 1.06 -12.98
CA GLY A 175 4.82 1.19 -12.48
C GLY A 175 5.03 2.26 -11.40
N GLU A 176 4.05 3.12 -11.10
CA GLU A 176 4.11 4.01 -9.95
C GLU A 176 3.89 3.25 -8.63
N ILE A 177 4.44 3.81 -7.55
CA ILE A 177 4.28 3.30 -6.19
C ILE A 177 3.64 4.38 -5.34
N LEU A 178 2.53 4.07 -4.67
CA LEU A 178 1.92 4.92 -3.66
C LEU A 178 2.43 4.54 -2.28
N ILE A 179 2.85 5.52 -1.51
CA ILE A 179 3.24 5.35 -0.10
C ILE A 179 2.08 5.83 0.76
N LEU A 180 1.40 4.88 1.40
CA LEU A 180 0.40 5.16 2.42
C LEU A 180 1.08 5.50 3.74
N TYR A 181 0.56 6.47 4.46
CA TYR A 181 1.12 6.96 5.72
C TYR A 181 0.02 7.30 6.71
N VAL A 182 0.17 6.84 7.95
CA VAL A 182 -0.70 7.22 9.07
C VAL A 182 0.16 7.63 10.26
N ALA A 183 -0.22 8.72 10.92
CA ALA A 183 0.46 9.23 12.10
C ALA A 183 -0.51 9.46 13.24
N THR A 184 -0.68 8.43 14.06
CA THR A 184 -1.47 8.51 15.29
C THR A 184 -0.54 8.36 16.50
N PRO A 185 -0.45 9.36 17.40
CA PRO A 185 0.40 9.28 18.58
C PRO A 185 0.02 8.09 19.48
N ASN A 186 1.03 7.41 20.02
CA ASN A 186 0.86 6.25 20.91
C ASN A 186 0.02 5.10 20.31
N ALA A 187 -0.03 5.00 18.99
CA ALA A 187 -0.76 3.95 18.30
C ALA A 187 0.13 2.80 17.83
N THR A 188 -0.48 1.63 17.64
CA THR A 188 0.09 0.52 16.86
C THR A 188 -0.70 0.32 15.57
N TYR A 189 -0.03 -0.20 14.55
CA TYR A 189 -0.59 -0.35 13.20
C TYR A 189 -0.59 -1.82 12.78
N LEU A 190 -1.61 -2.21 12.02
CA LEU A 190 -1.65 -3.46 11.28
C LEU A 190 -2.14 -3.17 9.86
N TRP A 191 -1.31 -3.45 8.88
CA TRP A 191 -1.64 -3.24 7.47
C TRP A 191 -2.17 -4.52 6.81
N TYR A 192 -2.77 -4.35 5.64
CA TYR A 192 -3.24 -5.42 4.76
C TYR A 192 -2.21 -6.51 4.44
N ASP A 193 -0.91 -6.22 4.51
CA ASP A 193 0.21 -7.15 4.27
C ASP A 193 0.76 -7.77 5.57
N GLY A 194 0.17 -7.44 6.72
CA GLY A 194 0.61 -7.86 8.05
C GLY A 194 1.75 -7.02 8.62
N SER A 195 2.20 -5.97 7.94
CA SER A 195 3.23 -5.06 8.47
C SER A 195 2.66 -4.15 9.57
N THR A 196 3.57 -3.57 10.37
CA THR A 196 3.22 -2.73 11.55
C THR A 196 3.92 -1.37 11.56
N SER A 197 4.48 -0.96 10.41
CA SER A 197 5.11 0.36 10.25
C SER A 197 4.06 1.48 10.23
N SER A 198 4.44 2.74 10.38
CA SER A 198 3.54 3.88 10.10
C SER A 198 3.31 4.12 8.61
N THR A 199 3.94 3.32 7.74
CA THR A 199 3.87 3.42 6.28
C THR A 199 3.70 2.06 5.63
N ALA A 200 3.04 2.02 4.46
CA ALA A 200 2.98 0.86 3.58
C ALA A 200 3.10 1.28 2.11
N ASN A 201 3.76 0.47 1.29
CA ASN A 201 3.92 0.72 -0.14
C ASN A 201 2.87 -0.08 -0.92
N VAL A 202 2.23 0.58 -1.89
CA VAL A 202 1.25 -0.02 -2.81
C VAL A 202 1.80 0.06 -4.22
N ALA A 203 1.97 -1.11 -4.87
CA ALA A 203 2.53 -1.23 -6.22
C ALA A 203 1.55 -1.85 -7.24
N ASP A 204 0.41 -2.35 -6.76
CA ASP A 204 -0.58 -3.06 -7.57
C ASP A 204 -1.98 -2.45 -7.34
N PRO A 205 -2.93 -2.66 -8.26
CA PRO A 205 -4.32 -2.26 -8.03
C PRO A 205 -4.98 -3.15 -6.99
N GLY A 206 -5.76 -2.55 -6.09
CA GLY A 206 -6.43 -3.27 -5.01
C GLY A 206 -7.11 -2.37 -4.00
N ILE A 207 -7.77 -3.00 -3.03
CA ILE A 207 -8.28 -2.33 -1.84
C ILE A 207 -7.28 -2.58 -0.72
N TYR A 208 -6.81 -1.49 -0.12
CA TYR A 208 -5.82 -1.48 0.94
C TYR A 208 -6.46 -0.95 2.21
N TRP A 209 -5.98 -1.42 3.35
CA TRP A 209 -6.52 -1.05 4.65
C TRP A 209 -5.42 -0.98 5.70
N VAL A 210 -5.70 -0.20 6.74
CA VAL A 210 -4.91 -0.12 7.96
C VAL A 210 -5.82 -0.16 9.16
N GLU A 211 -5.47 -0.98 10.14
CA GLU A 211 -6.06 -0.97 11.47
C GLU A 211 -5.12 -0.22 12.42
N VAL A 212 -5.66 0.76 13.11
CA VAL A 212 -4.93 1.60 14.07
C VAL A 212 -5.49 1.36 15.46
N ASN A 213 -4.62 1.05 16.39
CA ASN A 213 -4.97 0.73 17.78
C ASN A 213 -4.38 1.77 18.73
N VAL A 214 -5.20 2.39 19.58
CA VAL A 214 -4.81 3.31 20.66
C VAL A 214 -5.43 2.82 21.96
N GLY A 215 -4.60 2.30 22.87
CA GLY A 215 -5.09 1.64 24.08
C GLY A 215 -5.96 0.43 23.73
N ASN A 216 -7.21 0.43 24.17
CA ASN A 216 -8.19 -0.62 23.87
C ASN A 216 -9.06 -0.30 22.64
N CYS A 217 -8.79 0.79 21.94
CA CYS A 217 -9.62 1.29 20.84
C CYS A 217 -8.96 1.02 19.50
N SER A 218 -9.71 0.40 18.59
CA SER A 218 -9.29 0.12 17.22
C SER A 218 -10.17 0.87 16.23
N ALA A 219 -9.58 1.39 15.16
CA ALA A 219 -10.32 1.87 14.00
C ALA A 219 -9.62 1.40 12.72
N VAL A 220 -10.41 1.22 11.66
CA VAL A 220 -9.93 0.79 10.35
C VAL A 220 -10.26 1.86 9.33
N ASP A 221 -9.32 2.13 8.44
CA ASP A 221 -9.58 2.90 7.23
C ASP A 221 -9.16 2.13 5.97
N THR A 222 -9.81 2.42 4.85
CA THR A 222 -9.64 1.72 3.58
C THR A 222 -9.46 2.69 2.42
N ILE A 223 -8.63 2.32 1.45
CA ILE A 223 -8.45 3.06 0.20
C ILE A 223 -8.49 2.10 -0.99
N GLN A 224 -9.20 2.47 -2.05
CA GLN A 224 -9.13 1.79 -3.34
C GLN A 224 -8.08 2.44 -4.24
N VAL A 225 -7.12 1.65 -4.69
CA VAL A 225 -6.09 2.05 -5.65
C VAL A 225 -6.35 1.34 -6.96
N ASN A 226 -6.58 2.11 -8.02
CA ASN A 226 -6.67 1.61 -9.38
C ASN A 226 -5.39 1.97 -10.15
N TYR A 227 -5.14 1.24 -11.24
CA TYR A 227 -4.05 1.54 -12.16
C TYR A 227 -4.60 1.79 -13.55
N THR A 228 -4.00 2.75 -14.24
CA THR A 228 -4.26 3.01 -15.65
C THR A 228 -2.95 2.94 -16.43
N THR A 229 -3.02 2.41 -17.65
CA THR A 229 -1.88 2.45 -18.56
C THR A 229 -1.85 3.81 -19.26
N PRO A 230 -0.65 4.35 -19.56
CA PRO A 230 -0.54 5.43 -20.53
C PRO A 230 -1.25 5.04 -21.83
N GLY A 231 -1.82 6.01 -22.53
CA GLY A 231 -2.34 5.75 -23.86
C GLY A 231 -1.22 5.25 -24.79
N LEU A 232 -1.56 4.37 -25.73
CA LEU A 232 -0.61 3.98 -26.76
C LEU A 232 -0.44 5.18 -27.71
N VAL A 233 0.79 5.66 -27.83
CA VAL A 233 1.20 6.64 -28.84
C VAL A 233 2.27 5.99 -29.70
N ASP A 234 2.03 5.98 -31.01
CA ASP A 234 2.88 5.33 -32.01
C ASP A 234 2.85 6.21 -33.26
N LEU A 235 3.91 6.99 -33.44
CA LEU A 235 4.15 7.73 -34.66
C LEU A 235 4.74 6.78 -35.71
N PRO A 236 4.51 7.05 -37.00
CA PRO A 236 5.14 6.25 -38.04
C PRO A 236 6.67 6.37 -37.96
N SER A 237 7.37 5.39 -38.55
CA SER A 237 8.83 5.44 -38.68
C SER A 237 9.30 6.71 -39.38
N ASP A 238 10.51 7.16 -39.04
CA ASP A 238 11.21 8.27 -39.70
C ASP A 238 11.02 8.28 -41.22
N THR A 239 10.70 9.45 -41.75
CA THR A 239 10.29 9.62 -43.13
C THR A 239 10.97 10.83 -43.78
N THR A 240 10.80 10.95 -45.09
CA THR A 240 11.31 12.07 -45.89
C THR A 240 10.14 12.86 -46.46
N LEU A 241 10.21 14.19 -46.33
CA LEU A 241 9.24 15.12 -46.88
C LEU A 241 9.71 15.65 -48.23
N CYS A 242 8.89 15.48 -49.26
CA CYS A 242 9.15 16.07 -50.57
C CYS A 242 8.65 17.52 -50.61
N ASP A 243 9.33 18.35 -51.39
CA ASP A 243 8.97 19.76 -51.58
C ASP A 243 7.54 19.91 -52.12
N GLY A 244 6.69 20.59 -51.33
CA GLY A 244 5.27 20.83 -51.59
C GLY A 244 4.30 19.74 -51.10
N ASP A 245 4.79 18.68 -50.46
CA ASP A 245 3.95 17.66 -49.83
C ASP A 245 3.52 18.09 -48.41
N LEU A 246 2.45 17.49 -47.92
CA LEU A 246 1.92 17.67 -46.57
C LEU A 246 1.81 16.29 -45.92
N LEU A 247 2.43 16.10 -44.75
CA LEU A 247 2.27 14.90 -43.95
C LEU A 247 1.23 15.16 -42.84
N THR A 248 0.37 14.18 -42.59
CA THR A 248 -0.64 14.24 -41.54
C THR A 248 -0.41 13.09 -40.57
N PHE A 249 -0.23 13.41 -39.28
CA PHE A 249 -0.15 12.44 -38.20
C PHE A 249 -1.43 12.50 -37.38
N ASP A 250 -2.16 11.38 -37.30
CA ASP A 250 -3.38 11.24 -36.50
C ASP A 250 -3.16 10.18 -35.42
N VAL A 251 -3.22 10.60 -34.16
CA VAL A 251 -3.04 9.73 -32.98
C VAL A 251 -4.27 9.76 -32.08
N THR A 252 -5.46 9.90 -32.67
CA THR A 252 -6.72 9.98 -31.93
C THR A 252 -6.92 8.79 -30.98
N ALA A 253 -7.03 9.09 -29.68
CA ALA A 253 -7.34 8.17 -28.60
C ALA A 253 -8.50 8.69 -27.72
N PRO A 254 -9.35 7.79 -27.18
CA PRO A 254 -10.48 8.19 -26.33
C PRO A 254 -10.01 8.76 -24.99
N ASN A 255 -10.64 9.84 -24.53
CA ASN A 255 -10.34 10.52 -23.25
C ASN A 255 -8.86 10.93 -23.09
N ALA A 256 -8.16 11.16 -24.21
CA ALA A 256 -6.78 11.61 -24.21
C ALA A 256 -6.68 13.13 -24.40
N THR A 257 -5.64 13.72 -23.80
CA THR A 257 -5.19 15.08 -24.11
C THR A 257 -3.83 15.01 -24.80
N TYR A 258 -3.58 15.94 -25.71
CA TYR A 258 -2.40 15.94 -26.58
C TYR A 258 -1.57 17.20 -26.37
N LEU A 259 -0.26 17.07 -26.52
CA LEU A 259 0.68 18.17 -26.63
C LEU A 259 1.75 17.83 -27.67
N TRP A 260 1.78 18.58 -28.76
CA TRP A 260 2.78 18.43 -29.81
C TRP A 260 3.97 19.36 -29.62
N SER A 261 5.03 19.11 -30.38
CA SER A 261 6.23 19.94 -30.44
C SER A 261 6.01 21.42 -30.81
N ASP A 262 4.89 21.74 -31.45
CA ASP A 262 4.47 23.11 -31.79
C ASP A 262 3.55 23.75 -30.73
N ASN A 263 3.34 23.08 -29.60
CA ASN A 263 2.39 23.39 -28.54
C ASN A 263 0.90 23.27 -28.94
N SER A 264 0.59 22.63 -30.07
CA SER A 264 -0.79 22.32 -30.41
C SER A 264 -1.32 21.15 -29.55
N THR A 265 -2.65 21.10 -29.39
CA THR A 265 -3.35 20.11 -28.56
C THR A 265 -4.37 19.28 -29.33
N SER A 266 -4.33 19.38 -30.66
CA SER A 266 -5.14 18.59 -31.58
C SER A 266 -4.66 17.12 -31.60
N PRO A 267 -5.54 16.12 -31.77
CA PRO A 267 -5.11 14.74 -32.04
C PRO A 267 -4.40 14.58 -33.39
N ILE A 268 -4.52 15.58 -34.27
CA ILE A 268 -3.95 15.59 -35.62
C ILE A 268 -2.92 16.72 -35.72
N LEU A 269 -1.72 16.39 -36.20
CA LEU A 269 -0.66 17.33 -36.59
C LEU A 269 -0.42 17.25 -38.09
N GLU A 270 -0.34 18.40 -38.75
CA GLU A 270 0.04 18.50 -40.16
C GLU A 270 1.40 19.18 -40.27
N VAL A 271 2.31 18.60 -41.06
CA VAL A 271 3.69 19.10 -41.20
C VAL A 271 4.07 19.22 -42.68
N ASP A 272 4.62 20.38 -43.02
CA ASP A 272 5.07 20.78 -44.37
C ASP A 272 6.55 21.22 -44.39
N GLU A 273 7.24 21.13 -43.26
CA GLU A 273 8.66 21.43 -43.13
C GLU A 273 9.42 20.25 -42.49
N PRO A 274 10.69 20.03 -42.88
CA PRO A 274 11.53 19.03 -42.23
C PRO A 274 11.83 19.42 -40.78
N GLY A 275 11.90 18.43 -39.89
CA GLY A 275 12.11 18.66 -38.47
C GLY A 275 11.94 17.40 -37.64
N ILE A 276 12.25 17.53 -36.35
CA ILE A 276 11.93 16.53 -35.35
C ILE A 276 10.61 16.93 -34.72
N TYR A 277 9.62 16.06 -34.83
CA TYR A 277 8.31 16.24 -34.23
C TYR A 277 8.14 15.24 -33.10
N TRP A 278 7.51 15.67 -32.02
CA TRP A 278 7.20 14.82 -30.88
C TRP A 278 5.80 15.10 -30.39
N ILE A 279 5.22 14.11 -29.73
CA ILE A 279 3.95 14.23 -29.05
C ILE A 279 4.05 13.68 -27.64
N GLU A 280 3.35 14.32 -26.72
CA GLU A 280 2.96 13.77 -25.43
C GLU A 280 1.43 13.55 -25.43
N LEU A 281 1.02 12.32 -25.20
CA LEU A 281 -0.36 11.88 -25.10
C LEU A 281 -0.64 11.50 -23.65
N THR A 282 -1.68 12.07 -23.03
CA THR A 282 -2.05 11.79 -21.63
C THR A 282 -3.45 11.20 -21.54
N VAL A 283 -3.59 10.05 -20.87
CA VAL A 283 -4.88 9.39 -20.57
C VAL A 283 -5.00 9.19 -19.07
N SER A 284 -6.08 9.72 -18.48
CA SER A 284 -6.36 9.57 -17.03
C SER A 284 -5.18 9.96 -16.12
N GLY A 285 -4.39 10.96 -16.52
CA GLY A 285 -3.22 11.43 -15.78
C GLY A 285 -1.88 10.79 -16.16
N CYS A 286 -1.89 9.73 -16.99
CA CYS A 286 -0.67 9.03 -17.41
C CYS A 286 -0.24 9.42 -18.81
N SER A 287 0.99 9.91 -18.94
CA SER A 287 1.55 10.34 -20.21
C SER A 287 2.45 9.29 -20.87
N ALA A 288 2.40 9.27 -22.20
CA ALA A 288 3.33 8.58 -23.07
C ALA A 288 3.79 9.55 -24.16
N SER A 289 5.00 9.35 -24.67
CA SER A 289 5.54 10.19 -25.73
C SER A 289 6.20 9.37 -26.83
N ASP A 290 6.20 9.94 -28.02
CA ASP A 290 6.91 9.40 -29.17
C ASP A 290 7.49 10.52 -30.03
N THR A 291 8.45 10.19 -30.89
CA THR A 291 9.19 11.14 -31.73
C THR A 291 9.38 10.60 -33.13
N ILE A 292 9.23 11.47 -34.13
CA ILE A 292 9.52 11.18 -35.53
C ILE A 292 10.48 12.22 -36.09
N ASN A 293 11.45 11.75 -36.87
CA ASN A 293 12.29 12.62 -37.68
C ASN A 293 11.76 12.68 -39.13
N VAL A 294 11.40 13.89 -39.55
CA VAL A 294 10.99 14.20 -40.92
C VAL A 294 12.16 14.88 -41.63
N ALA A 295 12.89 14.13 -42.44
CA ALA A 295 14.02 14.66 -43.21
C ALA A 295 13.55 15.38 -44.48
N SER A 296 14.32 16.36 -44.98
CA SER A 296 14.06 16.95 -46.29
C SER A 296 14.47 16.00 -47.41
N ASP A 297 13.73 16.02 -48.53
CA ASP A 297 14.13 15.31 -49.75
C ASP A 297 15.44 15.88 -50.32
N PRO A 298 16.55 15.11 -50.30
CA PRO A 298 17.83 15.57 -50.81
C PRO A 298 17.84 15.74 -52.34
N LEU A 299 16.89 15.15 -53.08
CA LEU A 299 16.75 15.36 -54.53
C LEU A 299 16.15 16.74 -54.88
N ALA A 300 15.47 17.40 -53.94
CA ALA A 300 14.93 18.75 -54.16
C ALA A 300 16.04 19.76 -54.52
N ALA A 301 17.25 19.54 -53.99
CA ALA A 301 18.44 20.36 -54.25
C ALA A 301 19.08 20.11 -55.64
N LEU A 302 18.61 19.14 -56.43
CA LEU A 302 19.15 18.89 -57.77
C LEU A 302 18.88 20.09 -58.68
N ASP A 303 19.94 20.81 -59.03
CA ASP A 303 19.93 21.92 -59.98
C ASP A 303 21.24 21.93 -60.77
N LEU A 304 21.14 22.08 -62.09
CA LEU A 304 22.32 22.23 -62.97
C LEU A 304 22.72 23.71 -63.14
N GLY A 305 22.03 24.62 -62.45
CA GLY A 305 22.25 26.05 -62.52
C GLY A 305 21.55 26.69 -63.72
N ASN A 306 21.81 27.98 -63.91
CA ASN A 306 21.22 28.74 -65.02
C ASN A 306 21.84 28.33 -66.37
N ASP A 307 21.02 28.29 -67.41
CA ASP A 307 21.46 28.11 -68.80
C ASP A 307 22.51 29.16 -69.19
N THR A 308 23.54 28.78 -69.95
CA THR A 308 24.64 29.68 -70.33
C THR A 308 24.98 29.61 -71.82
N THR A 309 25.62 30.66 -72.34
CA THR A 309 26.09 30.70 -73.74
C THR A 309 27.57 30.39 -73.81
N LEU A 310 27.98 29.43 -74.65
CA LEU A 310 29.37 29.03 -74.81
C LEU A 310 30.02 29.74 -76.01
N CYS A 311 31.26 30.22 -75.84
CA CYS A 311 32.11 30.64 -76.94
C CYS A 311 32.89 29.46 -77.51
N GLU A 312 33.25 29.54 -78.79
CA GLU A 312 34.02 28.51 -79.48
C GLU A 312 35.38 28.26 -78.80
N GLY A 313 35.66 27.01 -78.45
CA GLY A 313 36.87 26.59 -77.73
C GLY A 313 36.79 26.63 -76.20
N ASN A 314 35.70 27.16 -75.63
CA ASN A 314 35.48 27.15 -74.18
C ASN A 314 34.79 25.86 -73.72
N SER A 315 34.79 25.61 -72.41
CA SER A 315 34.04 24.53 -71.78
C SER A 315 33.38 25.01 -70.48
N VAL A 316 32.31 24.36 -70.07
CA VAL A 316 31.64 24.55 -68.77
C VAL A 316 31.62 23.21 -68.05
N VAL A 317 31.95 23.22 -66.76
CA VAL A 317 31.84 22.04 -65.90
C VAL A 317 30.52 22.14 -65.16
N LEU A 318 29.66 21.14 -65.36
CA LEU A 318 28.46 20.95 -64.55
C LEU A 318 28.80 19.93 -63.47
N GLU A 319 28.55 20.29 -62.22
CA GLU A 319 28.83 19.44 -61.05
C GLU A 319 27.60 19.41 -60.14
N VAL A 320 27.26 18.22 -59.67
CA VAL A 320 26.17 17.96 -58.73
C VAL A 320 26.71 17.12 -57.58
N ALA A 321 26.45 17.55 -56.35
CA ALA A 321 26.93 16.87 -55.15
C ALA A 321 25.80 16.60 -54.16
N ILE A 322 24.94 15.61 -54.49
CA ILE A 322 23.95 15.05 -53.57
C ILE A 322 24.55 13.80 -52.90
N PRO A 323 24.75 13.80 -51.57
CA PRO A 323 25.29 12.64 -50.86
C PRO A 323 24.45 11.37 -51.08
N GLY A 324 25.10 10.25 -51.39
CA GLY A 324 24.43 8.95 -51.55
C GLY A 324 23.63 8.75 -52.84
N ALA A 325 23.56 9.76 -53.72
CA ALA A 325 22.92 9.63 -55.02
C ALA A 325 23.86 9.03 -56.08
N THR A 326 23.29 8.25 -57.00
CA THR A 326 23.95 7.81 -58.23
C THR A 326 23.48 8.65 -59.41
N TYR A 327 24.35 8.88 -60.38
CA TYR A 327 24.12 9.84 -61.47
C TYR A 327 24.24 9.19 -62.85
N LEU A 328 23.33 9.53 -63.75
CA LEU A 328 23.37 9.16 -65.16
C LEU A 328 23.13 10.38 -66.04
N TRP A 329 24.09 10.70 -66.90
CA TRP A 329 23.96 11.78 -67.89
C TRP A 329 23.30 11.29 -69.17
N GLN A 330 22.80 12.24 -69.97
CA GLN A 330 22.12 11.95 -71.24
C GLN A 330 22.91 11.11 -72.24
N ASP A 331 24.24 11.13 -72.18
CA ASP A 331 25.15 10.39 -73.05
C ASP A 331 25.51 9.00 -72.51
N GLY A 332 24.92 8.61 -71.36
CA GLY A 332 25.16 7.36 -70.68
C GLY A 332 26.36 7.38 -69.73
N THR A 333 27.04 8.52 -69.56
CA THR A 333 28.16 8.63 -68.62
C THR A 333 27.66 8.65 -67.16
N ILE A 334 28.49 8.11 -66.26
CA ILE A 334 28.18 7.96 -64.84
C ILE A 334 29.11 8.86 -64.04
N GLY A 335 28.55 9.58 -63.08
CA GLY A 335 29.31 10.38 -62.12
C GLY A 335 28.74 11.79 -61.89
N PRO A 336 29.18 12.46 -60.82
CA PRO A 336 28.64 13.76 -60.40
C PRO A 336 29.04 14.94 -61.30
N VAL A 337 29.97 14.76 -62.24
CA VAL A 337 30.59 15.84 -63.02
C VAL A 337 30.51 15.54 -64.52
N ALA A 338 30.13 16.53 -65.33
CA ALA A 338 30.24 16.51 -66.78
C ALA A 338 30.87 17.80 -67.32
N THR A 339 31.76 17.66 -68.30
CA THR A 339 32.39 18.80 -68.99
C THR A 339 31.75 19.01 -70.35
N ILE A 340 31.08 20.15 -70.52
CA ILE A 340 30.34 20.51 -71.72
C ILE A 340 31.21 21.37 -72.63
N THR A 341 31.37 20.92 -73.88
CA THR A 341 32.21 21.58 -74.91
C THR A 341 31.43 21.96 -76.17
N GLN A 342 30.17 21.51 -76.29
CA GLN A 342 29.32 21.77 -77.44
C GLN A 342 27.99 22.41 -77.02
N PRO A 343 27.39 23.26 -77.87
CA PRO A 343 26.06 23.79 -77.61
C PRO A 343 25.01 22.67 -77.71
N GLY A 344 23.96 22.73 -76.89
CA GLY A 344 22.95 21.69 -76.77
C GLY A 344 22.15 21.77 -75.47
N SER A 345 21.17 20.89 -75.35
CA SER A 345 20.47 20.61 -74.09
C SER A 345 21.16 19.43 -73.41
N TYR A 346 21.35 19.53 -72.10
CA TYR A 346 21.97 18.54 -71.26
C TYR A 346 21.04 18.21 -70.09
N TRP A 347 20.99 16.93 -69.72
CA TRP A 347 20.25 16.51 -68.54
C TRP A 347 21.02 15.45 -67.74
N ILE A 348 20.75 15.43 -66.44
CA ILE A 348 21.24 14.45 -65.48
C ILE A 348 20.06 13.83 -64.75
N GLU A 349 20.10 12.51 -64.57
CA GLU A 349 19.25 11.78 -63.65
C GLU A 349 20.03 11.47 -62.38
N ALA A 350 19.54 11.93 -61.23
CA ALA A 350 20.03 11.53 -59.91
C ALA A 350 19.04 10.54 -59.29
N THR A 351 19.54 9.40 -58.81
CA THR A 351 18.74 8.35 -58.16
C THR A 351 19.24 8.12 -56.75
N LEU A 352 18.33 8.08 -55.78
CA LEU A 352 18.63 7.77 -54.37
C LEU A 352 17.98 6.45 -53.98
N ALA A 353 18.82 5.49 -53.57
CA ALA A 353 18.37 4.14 -53.22
C ALA A 353 17.45 4.11 -51.98
N SER A 354 17.55 5.10 -51.08
CA SER A 354 16.74 5.21 -49.86
C SER A 354 15.30 5.64 -50.10
N VAL A 355 14.98 6.26 -51.25
CA VAL A 355 13.65 6.85 -51.52
C VAL A 355 12.99 6.28 -52.79
N LEU A 356 13.65 5.37 -53.53
CA LEU A 356 13.18 4.81 -54.81
C LEU A 356 12.72 5.90 -55.82
N GLN A 357 13.39 7.06 -55.79
CA GLN A 357 13.08 8.22 -56.63
C GLN A 357 14.24 8.55 -57.56
N TRP A 358 13.90 9.11 -58.72
CA TRP A 358 14.84 9.78 -59.61
C TRP A 358 14.30 11.16 -60.02
N ILE A 359 15.18 12.15 -60.12
CA ILE A 359 14.86 13.48 -60.66
C ILE A 359 15.76 13.77 -61.85
N ARG A 360 15.16 14.35 -62.90
CA ARG A 360 15.88 14.87 -64.05
C ARG A 360 15.97 16.40 -63.99
N SER A 361 17.20 16.92 -64.07
CA SER A 361 17.45 18.36 -64.23
C SER A 361 17.92 18.64 -65.65
N MET A 362 17.44 19.73 -66.26
CA MET A 362 17.78 20.14 -67.62
C MET A 362 18.55 21.47 -67.62
N TRP A 363 19.54 21.56 -68.50
CA TRP A 363 20.37 22.74 -68.70
C TRP A 363 20.62 22.95 -70.19
N ASN A 364 20.48 24.18 -70.68
CA ASN A 364 20.69 24.52 -72.09
C ASN A 364 21.89 25.42 -72.31
N THR A 365 22.51 25.26 -73.48
CA THR A 365 23.52 26.18 -73.98
C THR A 365 23.38 26.48 -75.47
N SER A 366 23.65 27.72 -75.84
CA SER A 366 23.56 28.24 -77.21
C SER A 366 24.92 28.75 -77.72
N ARG A 367 25.09 28.84 -79.04
CA ARG A 367 26.33 29.30 -79.70
C ARG A 367 26.30 30.83 -79.88
N SER A 368 27.27 31.55 -79.31
CA SER A 368 27.45 32.99 -79.55
C SER A 368 28.46 33.24 -80.68
N HIS A 369 28.02 33.91 -81.74
CA HIS A 369 28.88 34.54 -82.75
C HIS A 369 28.48 36.04 -82.83
N ARG A 370 28.95 36.81 -81.83
CA ARG A 370 28.70 38.26 -81.63
C ARG A 370 27.28 38.65 -81.18
N SER A 371 27.26 39.74 -80.40
CA SER A 371 26.20 40.29 -79.54
C SER A 371 24.78 40.32 -80.10
N PHE A 372 23.85 39.60 -79.46
CA PHE A 372 22.42 39.91 -79.44
C PHE A 372 21.85 39.67 -78.03
N GLY A 373 20.82 40.45 -77.67
CA GLY A 373 20.28 40.65 -76.32
C GLY A 373 19.63 39.42 -75.65
N PRO A 374 19.16 39.57 -74.40
CA PRO A 374 18.90 38.46 -73.49
C PRO A 374 17.69 37.65 -73.96
N MET A 375 17.90 36.41 -74.37
CA MET A 375 16.88 35.37 -74.26
C MET A 375 16.87 34.92 -72.80
N THR A 376 15.74 35.04 -72.12
CA THR A 376 15.51 34.46 -70.79
C THR A 376 15.34 32.95 -70.94
N PRO A 377 16.31 32.13 -70.53
CA PRO A 377 16.14 30.70 -70.53
C PRO A 377 15.38 30.32 -69.26
N ARG A 378 14.37 29.45 -69.36
CA ARG A 378 13.73 28.81 -68.21
C ARG A 378 14.34 27.43 -68.07
N SER A 379 15.03 27.16 -66.96
CA SER A 379 15.27 25.78 -66.54
C SER A 379 13.92 25.12 -66.24
N VAL A 380 13.71 23.92 -66.78
CA VAL A 380 12.50 23.15 -66.53
C VAL A 380 12.93 21.90 -65.79
N LYS A 381 12.58 21.83 -64.50
CA LYS A 381 12.69 20.60 -63.70
C LYS A 381 11.47 19.74 -64.05
N GLU A 382 11.70 18.56 -64.64
CA GLU A 382 10.64 17.61 -64.94
C GLU A 382 10.66 16.49 -63.89
N ARG A 383 9.70 16.51 -62.96
CA ARG A 383 9.48 15.42 -61.97
C ARG A 383 8.45 14.44 -62.53
N ARG A 384 8.75 13.14 -62.60
CA ARG A 384 7.71 12.09 -62.70
C ARG A 384 7.34 11.61 -61.30
N ARG A 385 6.04 11.62 -60.96
CA ARG A 385 5.50 10.99 -59.73
C ARG A 385 5.44 9.46 -59.88
N TYR A 386 5.96 8.80 -58.84
CA TYR A 386 5.83 7.42 -58.36
C TYR A 386 5.28 6.31 -59.28
N LEU A 387 6.07 5.23 -59.40
CA LEU A 387 5.54 3.87 -59.36
C LEU A 387 5.26 3.54 -57.88
N THR A 388 4.00 3.54 -57.45
CA THR A 388 3.62 2.95 -56.16
C THR A 388 4.04 1.48 -56.14
N PRO A 389 4.62 0.96 -55.03
CA PRO A 389 4.59 -0.48 -54.81
C PRO A 389 3.11 -0.88 -54.77
N ARG A 390 2.69 -1.80 -55.64
CA ARG A 390 1.43 -2.52 -55.39
C ARG A 390 1.63 -3.38 -54.14
N PRO A 391 0.58 -3.54 -53.30
CA PRO A 391 0.66 -4.35 -52.09
C PRO A 391 1.10 -5.79 -52.37
#